data_AF-R6XAF2-F1
#
_entry.id   AF-R6XAF2-F1
#
_cell.length_a   1.000
_cell.length_b   1.000
_cell.length_c   1.000
_cell.angle_alpha   90.00
_cell.angle_beta   90.00
_cell.angle_gamma   90.00
#
_symmetry.space_group_name_H-M   'P 1'
#
loop_
_entity.id
_entity.type
_entity.pdbx_description
1 polymer ?
#
loop_
_entity_poly.entity_id
_entity_poly.type
_entity_poly.pdbx_seq_one_letter_code
_entity_poly.pdbx_strand_id
1 'polypeptide(L)'
;MYIDFNDIAIELDASVRHITSAACMHLSGILENGIALADNPTPYIKIGKDKIDFGKSYNPDLMEMSGLIFPNFYKEYGNIVYRYGSNLKCSFWNKTLDYVGLMPPSVPDNIQLYNLIYPRFV
;
A
#
# COMPACT_ATOMS: atom_id res chain seq x y z
N MET A 1 12.44 7.87 11.40
CA MET A 1 13.28 7.45 10.27
C MET A 1 13.06 8.44 9.12
N TYR A 2 14.12 8.94 8.48
CA TYR A 2 13.99 9.68 7.21
C TYR A 2 13.88 8.62 6.10
N ILE A 3 12.76 8.59 5.39
CA ILE A 3 12.54 7.65 4.29
C ILE A 3 13.03 8.33 3.01
N ASP A 4 14.07 7.80 2.39
CA ASP A 4 14.44 8.19 1.03
C ASP A 4 13.51 7.47 0.05
N PHE A 5 12.62 8.22 -0.60
CA PHE A 5 11.68 7.68 -1.56
C PHE A 5 12.35 7.09 -2.81
N ASN A 6 13.63 7.39 -3.07
CA ASN A 6 14.39 6.82 -4.18
C ASN A 6 14.71 5.33 -3.98
N ASP A 7 14.76 4.86 -2.74
CA ASP A 7 15.09 3.47 -2.38
C ASP A 7 13.85 2.57 -2.27
N ILE A 8 12.65 3.12 -2.54
CA ILE A 8 11.39 2.39 -2.48
C ILE A 8 11.07 1.78 -3.85
N ALA A 9 10.98 0.46 -3.88
CA ALA A 9 10.48 -0.27 -5.03
C ALA A 9 8.99 -0.58 -4.85
N ILE A 10 8.13 -0.04 -5.72
CA ILE A 10 6.70 -0.34 -5.76
C ILE A 10 6.37 -1.02 -7.08
N GLU A 11 5.65 -2.14 -7.01
CA GLU A 11 5.20 -2.92 -8.17
C GLU A 11 3.74 -3.40 -8.00
N LEU A 12 3.08 -3.62 -9.13
CA LEU A 12 1.80 -4.32 -9.17
C LEU A 12 2.04 -5.83 -9.21
N ASP A 13 1.30 -6.60 -8.42
CA ASP A 13 1.26 -8.03 -8.63
C ASP A 13 0.47 -8.39 -9.90
N ALA A 14 0.57 -9.64 -10.37
CA ALA A 14 -0.09 -10.08 -11.60
C ALA A 14 -1.64 -10.06 -11.56
N SER A 15 -2.23 -9.86 -10.38
CA SER A 15 -3.67 -9.72 -10.17
C SER A 15 -4.18 -8.29 -10.38
N VAL A 16 -3.30 -7.29 -10.43
CA VAL A 16 -3.62 -5.88 -10.72
C VAL A 16 -2.90 -5.45 -11.99
N ARG A 17 -3.62 -4.75 -12.87
CA ARG A 17 -3.08 -4.20 -14.12
C ARG A 17 -3.04 -2.68 -14.11
N HIS A 18 -4.07 -2.06 -13.53
CA HIS A 18 -4.22 -0.61 -13.46
C HIS A 18 -4.75 -0.21 -12.08
N ILE A 19 -4.45 1.00 -11.63
CA ILE A 19 -5.01 1.63 -10.44
C ILE A 19 -5.70 2.93 -10.89
N THR A 20 -6.91 3.24 -10.44
CA THR A 20 -7.53 4.52 -10.79
C THR A 20 -6.87 5.69 -10.06
N SER A 21 -7.05 6.91 -10.57
CA SER A 21 -6.53 8.13 -9.91
C SER A 21 -6.99 8.25 -8.45
N ALA A 22 -8.29 8.02 -8.19
CA ALA A 22 -8.86 8.07 -6.85
C ALA A 22 -8.28 6.99 -5.93
N ALA A 23 -8.06 5.77 -6.45
CA ALA A 23 -7.36 4.74 -5.70
C ALA A 23 -5.90 5.14 -5.42
N CYS A 24 -5.16 5.72 -6.37
CA CYS A 24 -3.81 6.23 -6.12
C CYS A 24 -3.78 7.30 -5.01
N MET A 25 -4.74 8.22 -4.98
CA MET A 25 -4.84 9.23 -3.92
C MET A 25 -5.02 8.58 -2.55
N HIS A 26 -5.95 7.63 -2.42
CA HIS A 26 -6.18 6.92 -1.16
C HIS A 26 -5.00 6.01 -0.75
N LEU A 27 -4.40 5.32 -1.72
CA LEU A 27 -3.28 4.42 -1.48
C LEU A 27 -2.04 5.17 -1.00
N SER A 28 -1.88 6.46 -1.33
CA SER A 28 -0.72 7.23 -0.89
C SER A 28 -0.57 7.28 0.64
N GLY A 29 -1.67 7.44 1.38
CA GLY A 29 -1.66 7.40 2.85
C GLY A 29 -1.48 6.00 3.42
N ILE A 30 -2.03 4.98 2.75
CA ILE A 30 -1.80 3.57 3.14
C ILE A 30 -0.32 3.22 2.97
N LEU A 31 0.30 3.67 1.87
CA LEU A 31 1.70 3.43 1.60
C LEU A 31 2.60 4.09 2.65
N GLU A 32 2.32 5.35 3.01
CA GLU A 32 3.05 6.09 4.04
C GLU A 32 3.05 5.33 5.37
N ASN A 33 1.86 4.92 5.84
CA ASN A 33 1.71 4.18 7.08
C ASN A 33 2.41 2.82 7.02
N GLY A 34 2.27 2.09 5.93
CA GLY A 34 2.91 0.78 5.79
C GLY A 34 4.42 0.84 5.72
N ILE A 35 5.00 1.85 5.06
CA ILE A 35 6.46 2.09 5.05
C ILE A 35 6.94 2.42 6.46
N ALA A 36 6.25 3.31 7.17
CA ALA A 36 6.59 3.68 8.54
C ALA A 36 6.49 2.48 9.51
N LEU A 37 5.45 1.65 9.39
CA LEU A 37 5.31 0.43 10.17
C LEU A 37 6.38 -0.61 9.82
N ALA A 38 6.78 -0.69 8.55
CA ALA A 38 7.81 -1.62 8.13
C ALA A 38 9.17 -1.25 8.71
N ASP A 39 9.47 0.05 8.81
CA ASP A 39 10.77 0.59 9.23
C ASP A 39 11.92 -0.08 8.45
N ASN A 40 11.65 -0.37 7.17
CA ASN A 40 12.58 -1.01 6.26
C ASN A 40 13.13 0.05 5.31
N PRO A 41 14.46 0.26 5.26
CA PRO A 41 15.07 1.31 4.44
C PRO A 41 14.99 1.03 2.94
N THR A 42 14.81 -0.23 2.52
CA THR A 42 14.72 -0.63 1.11
C THR A 42 13.49 -1.52 0.89
N PRO A 43 12.27 -1.00 1.14
CA PRO A 43 11.07 -1.82 1.09
C PRO A 43 10.75 -2.16 -0.36
N TYR A 44 10.45 -3.43 -0.59
CA TYR A 44 9.91 -3.91 -1.85
C TYR A 44 8.42 -4.17 -1.68
N ILE A 45 7.62 -3.24 -2.19
CA ILE A 45 6.19 -3.14 -1.95
C ILE A 45 5.43 -3.71 -3.16
N LYS A 46 4.53 -4.65 -2.89
CA LYS A 46 3.66 -5.27 -3.89
C LYS A 46 2.21 -4.90 -3.65
N ILE A 47 1.58 -4.26 -4.63
CA ILE A 47 0.17 -3.91 -4.63
C ILE A 47 -0.61 -5.01 -5.35
N GLY A 48 -1.52 -5.68 -4.63
CA GLY A 48 -2.35 -6.76 -5.14
C GLY A 48 -3.84 -6.47 -5.14
N LYS A 49 -4.65 -7.44 -5.58
CA LYS A 49 -6.11 -7.24 -5.73
C LYS A 49 -6.86 -7.03 -4.42
N ASP A 50 -6.33 -7.52 -3.30
CA ASP A 50 -6.97 -7.55 -1.99
C ASP A 50 -6.04 -7.13 -0.83
N LYS A 51 -4.77 -6.86 -1.13
CA LYS A 51 -3.77 -6.50 -0.13
C LYS A 51 -2.59 -5.74 -0.72
N ILE A 52 -1.81 -5.10 0.14
CA ILE A 52 -0.47 -4.61 -0.15
C ILE A 52 0.52 -5.30 0.79
N ASP A 53 1.56 -5.89 0.24
CA ASP A 53 2.68 -6.45 0.99
C ASP A 53 3.82 -5.42 0.99
N PHE A 54 4.20 -4.95 2.19
CA PHE A 54 5.30 -4.00 2.38
C PHE A 54 6.66 -4.69 2.60
N GLY A 55 6.68 -6.02 2.53
CA GLY A 55 7.85 -6.83 2.79
C GLY A 55 8.20 -6.93 4.27
N LYS A 56 9.42 -7.42 4.52
CA LYS A 56 9.92 -7.66 5.88
C LYS A 56 9.99 -6.36 6.66
N SER A 57 9.53 -6.42 7.90
CA SER A 57 9.61 -5.30 8.83
C SER A 57 10.77 -5.46 9.79
N TYR A 58 11.52 -4.37 9.97
CA TYR A 58 12.65 -4.23 10.88
C TYR A 58 12.33 -3.35 12.08
N ASN A 59 11.07 -2.91 12.20
CA ASN A 59 10.59 -2.17 13.34
C ASN A 59 10.76 -3.00 14.63
N PRO A 60 11.57 -2.56 15.61
CA PRO A 60 11.85 -3.31 16.83
C PRO A 60 10.59 -3.51 17.68
N ASP A 61 9.64 -2.58 17.65
CA ASP A 61 8.41 -2.65 18.42
C ASP A 61 7.46 -3.75 17.91
N LEU A 62 7.63 -4.16 16.65
CA LEU A 62 6.80 -5.16 15.98
C LEU A 62 7.49 -6.52 15.82
N MET A 63 8.69 -6.72 16.38
CA MET A 63 9.48 -7.94 16.17
C MET A 63 8.78 -9.21 16.65
N GLU A 64 8.22 -9.19 17.86
CA GLU A 64 7.56 -10.34 18.50
C GLU A 64 6.04 -10.37 18.24
N MET A 65 5.52 -9.45 17.42
CA MET A 65 4.10 -9.35 17.12
C MET A 65 3.69 -10.27 15.96
N SER A 66 2.44 -10.72 15.99
CA SER A 66 1.78 -11.38 14.87
C SER A 66 0.30 -11.01 14.84
N GLY A 67 -0.31 -10.97 13.66
CA GLY A 67 -1.72 -10.59 13.50
C GLY A 67 -1.92 -9.08 13.38
N LEU A 68 -3.09 -8.58 13.81
CA LEU A 68 -3.51 -7.19 13.62
C LEU A 68 -2.63 -6.22 14.44
N ILE A 69 -2.09 -5.19 13.79
CA ILE A 69 -1.26 -4.14 14.42
C ILE A 69 -2.05 -2.83 14.52
N PHE A 70 -2.66 -2.42 13.40
CA PHE A 70 -3.40 -1.17 13.21
C PHE A 70 -4.57 -1.48 12.26
N PRO A 71 -5.64 -0.65 12.17
CA PRO A 71 -6.74 -0.92 11.24
C PRO A 71 -6.25 -1.36 9.85
N ASN A 72 -6.65 -2.57 9.47
CA ASN A 72 -6.29 -3.26 8.23
C ASN A 72 -4.80 -3.60 8.02
N PHE A 73 -3.91 -3.26 8.93
CA PHE A 73 -2.49 -3.65 8.90
C PHE A 73 -2.22 -4.84 9.81
N TYR A 74 -1.54 -5.84 9.24
CA TYR A 74 -1.22 -7.11 9.88
C TYR A 74 0.28 -7.39 9.79
N LYS A 75 0.82 -8.05 10.82
CA LYS A 75 2.13 -8.68 10.80
C LYS A 75 1.94 -10.16 10.43
N GLU A 76 2.34 -10.53 9.21
CA GLU A 76 2.20 -11.88 8.68
C GLU A 76 3.58 -12.41 8.29
N TYR A 77 4.05 -13.47 8.97
CA TYR A 77 5.36 -14.09 8.69
C TYR A 77 6.54 -13.10 8.68
N GLY A 78 6.51 -12.09 9.55
CA GLY A 78 7.52 -11.04 9.62
C GLY A 78 7.30 -9.85 8.68
N ASN A 79 6.35 -9.93 7.76
CA ASN A 79 6.01 -8.85 6.82
C ASN A 79 4.87 -7.97 7.33
N ILE A 80 4.85 -6.73 6.89
CA ILE A 80 3.70 -5.84 7.06
C ILE A 80 2.78 -5.99 5.86
N VAL A 81 1.52 -6.32 6.12
CA VAL A 81 0.50 -6.53 5.10
C VAL A 81 -0.69 -5.65 5.41
N TYR A 82 -1.07 -4.79 4.45
CA TYR A 82 -2.35 -4.09 4.50
C TYR A 82 -3.41 -4.88 3.74
N ARG A 83 -4.55 -5.19 4.35
CA ARG A 83 -5.67 -5.88 3.70
C ARG A 83 -6.77 -4.87 3.38
N TYR A 84 -7.31 -4.91 2.16
CA TYR A 84 -8.27 -3.90 1.72
C TYR A 84 -9.57 -3.94 2.52
N GLY A 85 -10.03 -2.75 2.90
CA GLY A 85 -11.39 -2.55 3.36
C GLY A 85 -12.39 -2.57 2.20
N SER A 86 -13.67 -2.35 2.51
CA SER A 86 -14.75 -2.31 1.51
C SER A 86 -14.69 -1.11 0.56
N ASN A 87 -13.76 -0.18 0.79
CA ASN A 87 -13.56 1.03 0.01
C ASN A 87 -12.59 0.85 -1.17
N LEU A 88 -11.91 -0.30 -1.28
CA LEU A 88 -11.05 -0.64 -2.40
C LEU A 88 -11.52 -1.93 -3.04
N LYS A 89 -11.57 -1.96 -4.37
CA LYS A 89 -11.99 -3.15 -5.11
C LYS A 89 -11.24 -3.28 -6.42
N CYS A 90 -10.67 -4.47 -6.64
CA CYS A 90 -10.12 -4.83 -7.94
C CYS A 90 -11.19 -5.52 -8.81
N SER A 91 -11.36 -5.05 -10.03
CA SER A 91 -12.25 -5.67 -11.00
C SER A 91 -11.68 -6.99 -11.53
N PHE A 92 -12.55 -8.00 -11.70
CA PHE A 92 -12.11 -9.33 -12.11
C PHE A 92 -11.54 -9.37 -13.54
N TRP A 93 -12.18 -8.67 -14.48
CA TRP A 93 -11.88 -8.78 -15.91
C TRP A 93 -10.69 -7.90 -16.35
N ASN A 94 -10.76 -6.60 -16.07
CA ASN A 94 -9.72 -5.63 -16.45
C ASN A 94 -8.62 -5.47 -15.38
N LYS A 95 -8.75 -6.13 -14.21
CA LYS A 95 -7.76 -6.07 -13.12
C LYS A 95 -7.46 -4.65 -12.68
N THR A 96 -8.47 -3.79 -12.69
CA THR A 96 -8.35 -2.39 -12.28
C THR A 96 -8.70 -2.28 -10.80
N LEU A 97 -7.73 -1.85 -10.00
CA LEU A 97 -7.96 -1.49 -8.61
C LEU A 97 -8.55 -0.08 -8.54
N ASP A 98 -9.74 0.02 -7.95
CA ASP A 98 -10.47 1.28 -7.84
C ASP A 98 -10.90 1.57 -6.41
N TYR A 99 -11.14 2.85 -6.14
CA TYR A 99 -11.76 3.32 -4.91
C TYR A 99 -13.28 3.31 -5.08
N VAL A 100 -13.96 2.52 -4.26
CA VAL A 100 -15.42 2.33 -4.30
C VAL A 100 -16.10 2.79 -3.01
N GLY A 101 -15.40 3.55 -2.18
CA GLY A 101 -15.97 4.17 -0.98
C GLY A 101 -16.97 5.28 -1.32
N LEU A 102 -17.83 5.62 -0.35
CA LEU A 102 -18.90 6.62 -0.52
C LEU A 102 -18.38 8.02 -0.92
N MET A 103 -17.20 8.39 -0.44
CA MET A 103 -16.58 9.69 -0.70
C MET A 103 -15.22 9.44 -1.36
N PRO A 104 -15.10 9.54 -2.70
CA PRO A 104 -13.82 9.42 -3.37
C PRO A 104 -12.90 10.57 -2.99
N PRO A 105 -11.60 10.31 -2.76
CA PRO A 105 -10.64 11.36 -2.47
C PRO A 105 -10.50 12.29 -3.68
N SER A 106 -10.39 13.59 -3.41
CA SER A 106 -10.11 14.63 -4.41
C SER A 106 -8.68 15.16 -4.32
N VAL A 107 -7.96 14.81 -3.25
CA VAL A 107 -6.56 15.15 -3.00
C VAL A 107 -5.84 13.92 -2.46
N PRO A 108 -4.54 13.73 -2.79
CA PRO A 108 -3.76 12.64 -2.22
C PRO A 108 -3.43 12.90 -0.75
N ASP A 109 -3.43 11.84 0.06
CA ASP A 109 -3.01 11.90 1.46
C ASP A 109 -1.51 12.20 1.58
N ASN A 110 -0.69 11.64 0.67
CA ASN A 110 0.75 11.92 0.56
C ASN A 110 1.13 12.18 -0.91
N ILE A 111 1.50 13.43 -1.23
CA ILE A 111 1.75 13.85 -2.62
C ILE A 111 3.00 13.20 -3.23
N GLN A 112 4.04 12.94 -2.42
CA GLN A 112 5.26 12.29 -2.90
C GLN A 112 4.98 10.85 -3.34
N LEU A 113 4.30 10.07 -2.49
CA LEU A 113 3.94 8.69 -2.78
C LEU A 113 2.92 8.59 -3.92
N TYR A 114 1.96 9.51 -3.98
CA TYR A 114 1.05 9.62 -5.12
C TYR A 114 1.81 9.78 -6.44
N ASN A 115 2.79 10.69 -6.48
CA ASN A 115 3.61 10.94 -7.68
C ASN A 115 4.50 9.74 -8.06
N LEU A 116 4.79 8.82 -7.12
CA LEU A 116 5.49 7.57 -7.44
C LEU A 116 4.59 6.55 -8.13
N ILE A 117 3.31 6.46 -7.76
CA ILE A 117 2.42 5.41 -8.26
C ILE A 117 1.55 5.86 -9.44
N TYR A 118 1.04 7.10 -9.42
CA TYR A 118 0.07 7.59 -10.39
C TYR A 118 0.58 7.53 -11.83
N PRO A 119 1.77 8.07 -12.17
CA PRO A 119 2.26 8.06 -13.55
C PRO A 119 2.60 6.66 -14.09
N ARG A 120 2.76 5.67 -13.21
CA ARG A 120 3.22 4.32 -13.55
C ARG A 120 2.08 3.33 -13.70
N PHE A 121 1.00 3.50 -12.94
CA PHE A 121 0.00 2.45 -12.75
C PHE A 121 -1.42 2.84 -13.15
N VAL A 122 -1.68 4.10 -13.52
CA VAL A 122 -3.00 4.54 -14.01
C VAL A 122 -3.18 4.18 -15.48
#